data_AF-A0A085F4X7-F1
#
_entry.id   AF-A0A085F4X7-F1
#
_cell.length_a   1.000
_cell.length_b   1.000
_cell.length_c   1.000
_cell.angle_alpha   90.00
_cell.angle_beta   90.00
_cell.angle_gamma   90.00
#
_symmetry.space_group_name_H-M   'P 1'
#
loop_
_entity.id
_entity.type
_entity.pdbx_description
1 polymer ?
#
loop_
_entity_poly.entity_id
_entity_poly.type
_entity_poly.pdbx_seq_one_letter_code
_entity_poly.pdbx_strand_id
1 'polypeptide(L)'
;MAHHGHSAADAPQMDYQEHDRTYRGFVHIAEVTTAACLAIVAALAVGGTKHAWGTAVVGTLLTLVGTGVGIAAPSLSWRAPAVPLVLMLLALLLM
;
A
#
# COMPACT_ATOMS: atom_id res chain seq x y z
N MET A 1 -4.51 25.23 -46.34
CA MET A 1 -3.58 24.67 -45.35
C MET A 1 -4.16 24.97 -43.99
N ALA A 2 -4.69 23.96 -43.30
CA ALA A 2 -5.41 24.18 -42.05
C ALA A 2 -4.42 24.27 -40.89
N HIS A 3 -4.36 25.45 -40.27
CA HIS A 3 -3.46 25.76 -39.16
C HIS A 3 -4.11 25.28 -37.84
N HIS A 4 -4.09 23.97 -37.60
CA HIS A 4 -4.61 23.36 -36.36
C HIS A 4 -3.58 23.42 -35.21
N GLY A 5 -2.98 24.58 -34.99
CA GLY A 5 -2.07 24.80 -33.86
C GLY A 5 -2.76 25.68 -32.83
N HIS A 6 -3.43 25.09 -31.84
CA HIS A 6 -3.77 25.84 -30.63
C HIS A 6 -2.44 26.25 -29.97
N SER A 7 -2.25 27.55 -29.77
CA SER A 7 -1.02 28.03 -29.13
C SER A 7 -1.02 27.57 -27.68
N ALA A 8 0.14 27.35 -27.07
CA ALA A 8 0.22 27.01 -25.64
C ALA A 8 -0.45 28.08 -24.73
N ALA A 9 -0.64 29.30 -25.25
CA ALA A 9 -1.39 30.38 -24.62
C ALA A 9 -2.91 30.16 -24.59
N ASP A 10 -3.46 29.28 -25.43
CA ASP A 10 -4.88 28.91 -25.46
C ASP A 10 -5.18 27.68 -24.58
N ALA A 11 -4.16 27.11 -23.92
CA ALA A 11 -4.34 25.95 -23.06
C ALA A 11 -5.06 26.36 -21.75
N PRO A 12 -6.09 25.62 -21.31
CA PRO A 12 -6.71 25.85 -20.02
C PRO A 12 -5.69 25.80 -18.88
N GLN A 13 -5.79 26.73 -17.93
CA GLN A 13 -4.90 26.75 -16.78
C GLN A 13 -5.13 25.50 -15.93
N MET A 14 -4.06 24.77 -15.63
CA MET A 14 -4.11 23.52 -14.87
C MET A 14 -4.33 23.80 -13.38
N ASP A 15 -5.33 23.15 -12.79
CA ASP A 15 -5.56 23.18 -11.34
C ASP A 15 -4.51 22.33 -10.63
N TYR A 16 -3.38 22.98 -10.29
CA TYR A 16 -2.29 22.34 -9.56
C TYR A 16 -2.68 21.90 -8.16
N GLN A 17 -3.66 22.55 -7.52
CA GLN A 17 -4.06 22.22 -6.17
C GLN A 17 -4.75 20.87 -6.13
N GLU A 18 -5.66 20.61 -7.08
CA GLU A 18 -6.35 19.32 -7.19
C GLU A 18 -5.40 18.19 -7.61
N HIS A 19 -4.42 18.49 -8.46
CA HIS A 19 -3.36 17.56 -8.83
C HIS A 19 -2.51 17.13 -7.63
N ASP A 20 -2.06 18.08 -6.81
CA ASP A 20 -1.28 17.78 -5.60
C ASP A 20 -2.10 16.99 -4.57
N ARG A 21 -3.40 17.33 -4.40
CA ARG A 21 -4.32 16.60 -3.52
C ARG A 21 -4.43 15.13 -3.91
N THR A 22 -4.62 14.87 -5.21
CA THR A 22 -4.73 13.50 -5.74
C THR A 22 -3.40 12.76 -5.65
N TYR A 23 -2.29 13.42 -5.97
CA TYR A 23 -0.95 12.84 -5.89
C TYR A 23 -0.60 12.39 -4.47
N ARG A 24 -0.86 13.22 -3.46
CA ARG A 24 -0.62 12.84 -2.06
C ARG A 24 -1.47 11.65 -1.63
N GLY A 25 -2.73 11.60 -2.05
CA GLY A 25 -3.62 10.46 -1.81
C GLY A 25 -3.10 9.17 -2.45
N PHE A 26 -2.67 9.26 -3.71
CA PHE A 26 -2.07 8.13 -4.43
C PHE A 26 -0.80 7.62 -3.75
N VAL A 27 0.14 8.51 -3.42
CA VAL A 27 1.40 8.14 -2.75
C VAL A 27 1.13 7.47 -1.41
N HIS A 28 0.19 8.00 -0.62
CA HIS A 28 -0.18 7.42 0.66
C HIS A 28 -0.74 5.99 0.52
N ILE A 29 -1.70 5.78 -0.39
CA ILE A 29 -2.26 4.45 -0.62
C ILE A 29 -1.19 3.50 -1.16
N ALA A 30 -0.33 3.95 -2.09
CA ALA A 30 0.76 3.15 -2.65
C ALA A 30 1.76 2.71 -1.57
N GLU A 31 2.11 3.60 -0.64
CA GLU A 31 2.99 3.29 0.49
C GLU A 31 2.39 2.22 1.41
N VAL A 32 1.13 2.40 1.83
CA VAL A 32 0.43 1.47 2.73
C VAL A 32 0.25 0.10 2.07
N THR A 33 -0.17 0.08 0.80
CA THR A 33 -0.43 -1.17 0.05
C THR A 33 0.86 -1.91 -0.29
N THR A 34 1.97 -1.21 -0.54
CA THR A 34 3.28 -1.87 -0.73
C THR A 34 3.69 -2.63 0.53
N ALA A 35 3.57 -2.02 1.71
CA ALA A 35 3.85 -2.70 2.98
C ALA A 35 2.89 -3.88 3.22
N ALA A 36 1.61 -3.75 2.85
CA ALA A 36 0.64 -4.83 2.93
C ALA A 36 1.01 -6.01 2.03
N CYS A 37 1.42 -5.78 0.78
CA CYS A 37 1.86 -6.83 -0.14
C CYS A 37 3.05 -7.62 0.45
N LEU A 38 4.02 -6.93 1.05
CA LEU A 38 5.14 -7.60 1.73
C LEU A 38 4.65 -8.47 2.90
N ALA A 39 3.72 -7.97 3.71
CA ALA A 39 3.16 -8.72 4.84
C ALA A 39 2.39 -9.98 4.37
N ILE A 40 1.61 -9.88 3.29
CA ILE A 40 0.91 -11.02 2.68
C ILE A 40 1.92 -12.06 2.16
N VAL A 41 2.97 -11.62 1.45
CA VAL A 41 4.01 -12.53 0.95
C VAL A 41 4.70 -13.26 2.11
N ALA A 42 5.02 -12.55 3.20
CA ALA A 42 5.59 -13.16 4.40
C ALA A 42 4.62 -14.17 5.04
N ALA A 43 3.32 -13.84 5.14
CA ALA A 43 2.31 -14.77 5.66
C ALA A 43 2.17 -16.03 4.79
N LEU A 44 2.19 -15.90 3.47
CA LEU A 44 2.16 -17.03 2.54
C LEU A 44 3.41 -17.90 2.68
N ALA A 45 4.58 -17.28 2.86
CA ALA A 45 5.82 -18.01 3.11
C ALA A 45 5.74 -18.83 4.41
N VAL A 46 5.18 -18.26 5.49
CA VAL A 46 4.89 -19.00 6.73
C VAL A 46 3.91 -20.15 6.50
N GLY A 47 2.85 -19.95 5.71
CA GLY A 47 1.91 -21.04 5.40
C GLY A 47 2.56 -22.21 4.66
N GLY A 48 3.53 -21.90 3.79
CA GLY A 48 4.34 -22.89 3.08
C GLY A 48 5.34 -23.64 3.96
N THR A 49 5.72 -23.12 5.13
CA THR A 49 6.63 -23.80 6.06
C THR A 49 5.86 -24.68 7.05
N LYS A 50 6.24 -25.96 7.16
CA LYS A 50 5.70 -26.92 8.14
C LYS A 50 4.16 -26.98 8.23
N HIS A 51 3.46 -26.64 7.14
CA HIS A 51 2.00 -26.51 7.07
C HIS A 51 1.39 -25.53 8.09
N ALA A 52 2.10 -24.45 8.47
CA ALA A 52 1.66 -23.45 9.44
C ALA A 52 0.58 -22.48 8.90
N TRP A 53 -0.38 -23.01 8.13
CA TRP A 53 -1.47 -22.27 7.50
C TRP A 53 -2.36 -21.51 8.48
N GLY A 54 -2.52 -22.01 9.72
CA GLY A 54 -3.24 -21.29 10.77
C GLY A 54 -2.59 -19.94 11.09
N THR A 55 -1.26 -19.93 11.25
CA THR A 55 -0.47 -18.71 11.48
C THR A 55 -0.53 -17.78 10.28
N ALA A 56 -0.46 -18.32 9.06
CA ALA A 56 -0.57 -17.55 7.81
C ALA A 56 -1.93 -16.83 7.66
N VAL A 57 -3.03 -17.51 8.03
CA VAL A 57 -4.37 -16.91 8.02
C VAL A 57 -4.45 -15.76 9.01
N VAL A 58 -3.95 -15.93 10.23
CA VAL A 58 -3.91 -14.86 11.24
C VAL A 58 -3.09 -13.67 10.73
N GLY A 59 -1.90 -13.91 10.17
CA GLY A 59 -1.05 -12.88 9.59
C GLY A 59 -1.74 -12.11 8.45
N THR A 60 -2.48 -12.82 7.61
CA THR A 60 -3.25 -12.23 6.50
C THR A 60 -4.38 -11.35 7.02
N LEU A 61 -5.17 -11.82 7.99
CA LEU A 61 -6.26 -11.04 8.59
C LEU A 61 -5.73 -9.78 9.30
N LEU A 62 -4.64 -9.91 10.06
CA LEU A 62 -3.97 -8.77 10.69
C LEU A 62 -3.47 -7.77 9.65
N THR A 63 -2.95 -8.25 8.52
CA THR A 63 -2.54 -7.40 7.40
C THR A 63 -3.72 -6.63 6.83
N LEU A 64 -4.85 -7.28 6.54
CA LEU A 64 -6.04 -6.62 6.00
C LEU A 64 -6.56 -5.52 6.94
N VAL A 65 -6.66 -5.82 8.23
CA VAL A 65 -7.06 -4.84 9.24
C VAL A 65 -6.04 -3.71 9.32
N GLY A 66 -4.75 -4.04 9.38
CA GLY A 66 -3.66 -3.07 9.42
C GLY A 66 -3.64 -2.15 8.19
N THR A 67 -3.87 -2.67 7.00
CA THR A 67 -4.00 -1.90 5.76
C THR A 67 -5.20 -0.95 5.83
N GLY A 68 -6.36 -1.42 6.26
CA GLY A 68 -7.55 -0.58 6.43
C GLY A 68 -7.29 0.58 7.40
N VAL A 69 -6.65 0.29 8.54
CA VAL A 69 -6.24 1.33 9.50
C VAL A 69 -5.19 2.27 8.90
N GLY A 70 -4.20 1.75 8.17
CA GLY A 70 -3.15 2.55 7.54
C GLY A 70 -3.67 3.54 6.50
N ILE A 71 -4.68 3.15 5.73
CA ILE A 71 -5.37 4.02 4.76
C ILE A 71 -6.24 5.07 5.47
N ALA A 72 -6.93 4.69 6.56
CA ALA A 72 -7.83 5.58 7.28
C ALA A 72 -7.10 6.57 8.21
N ALA A 73 -5.89 6.22 8.68
CA ALA A 73 -5.10 7.00 9.63
C ALA A 73 -3.72 7.35 9.05
N PRO A 74 -3.57 8.53 8.41
CA PRO A 74 -2.30 8.96 7.80
C PRO A 74 -1.12 9.02 8.79
N SER A 75 -1.40 9.24 10.08
CA SER A 75 -0.37 9.22 11.14
C SER A 75 0.26 7.84 11.34
N LEU A 76 -0.47 6.78 11.01
CA LEU A 76 0.01 5.41 11.09
C LEU A 76 0.58 4.95 9.73
N SER A 77 -0.11 5.26 8.63
CA SER A 77 0.32 4.92 7.25
C SER A 77 0.82 3.46 7.16
N TRP A 78 1.94 3.25 6.49
CA TRP A 78 2.61 1.96 6.29
C TRP A 78 3.00 1.25 7.59
N ARG A 79 3.12 1.97 8.71
CA ARG A 79 3.50 1.37 10.00
C ARG A 79 2.43 0.39 10.47
N ALA A 80 1.17 0.59 10.09
CA ALA A 80 0.08 -0.31 10.44
C ALA A 80 0.26 -1.72 9.83
N PRO A 81 0.39 -1.90 8.50
CA PRO A 81 0.71 -3.20 7.91
C PRO A 81 2.16 -3.67 8.16
N ALA A 82 3.08 -2.80 8.59
CA ALA A 82 4.43 -3.21 8.99
C ALA A 82 4.44 -4.10 10.23
N VAL A 83 3.47 -3.95 11.14
CA VAL A 83 3.35 -4.81 12.33
C VAL A 83 3.18 -6.29 11.95
N PRO A 84 2.15 -6.69 11.16
CA PRO A 84 2.00 -8.07 10.73
C PRO A 84 3.16 -8.53 9.83
N LEU A 85 3.77 -7.65 9.03
CA LEU A 85 5.00 -7.98 8.29
C LEU A 85 6.10 -8.46 9.23
N VAL A 86 6.45 -7.67 10.25
CA VAL A 86 7.50 -8.02 11.21
C VAL A 86 7.15 -9.31 11.97
N LEU A 87 5.90 -9.47 12.38
CA LEU A 87 5.45 -10.69 13.06
C LEU A 87 5.60 -11.93 12.18
N MET A 88 5.24 -11.85 10.89
CA MET A 88 5.36 -12.98 9.96
C MET A 88 6.82 -13.29 9.61
N LEU A 89 7.68 -12.27 9.49
CA LEU A 89 9.11 -12.48 9.30
C LEU A 89 9.75 -13.15 10.52
N LEU A 90 9.37 -12.74 11.74
CA LEU A 90 9.81 -13.39 12.97
C LEU A 90 9.29 -14.82 13.08
N ALA A 91 8.02 -15.06 12.74
CA ALA A 91 7.46 -16.41 12.70
C ALA A 91 8.24 -17.30 11.73
N LEU A 92 8.57 -16.79 10.54
CA LEU A 92 9.35 -17.52 9.54
C LEU A 92 10.79 -17.81 10.01
N LEU A 93 11.42 -16.90 10.73
CA LEU A 93 12.76 -17.10 11.30
C LEU A 93 12.79 -18.18 12.40
N LEU A 94 11.72 -18.26 13.20
CA LEU A 94 11.66 -19.11 14.39
C LEU A 94 11.08 -20.51 14.12
N MET A 95 10.51 -20.74 12.93
CA MET A 95 9.93 -22.02 12.52
C MET A 95 10.94 -22.86 11.73
#